data_AF-D3JH82-F1
#
_entry.id   AF-D3JH82-F1
#
_cell.length_a   1.000
_cell.length_b   1.000
_cell.length_c   1.000
_cell.angle_alpha   90.00
_cell.angle_beta   90.00
_cell.angle_gamma   90.00
#
_symmetry.space_group_name_H-M   'P 1'
#
loop_
_entity.id
_entity.type
_entity.pdbx_description
1 polymer ?
#
loop_
_entity_poly.entity_id
_entity_poly.type
_entity_poly.pdbx_seq_one_letter_code
_entity_poly.pdbx_strand_id
1 'polypeptide(L)'
;QQIAFAKKFGAPVEYPQLKGLAECPYVTPVVKLEHERNNFGGIWHSDTTYLEIPPMGSMLLAREVPPYGGDTMFANQYLAYEALSDGLKQTLDGLIGVSSSAKADVTKTREDALKQAGERATPKVLEAEHPLVRTHPETGRKALYTSVAHTARIKGWTEQESLPLLEFLWAQQVRPEFTCRFQWLVGSLAFWDNRCV
;
A
#
# COMPACT_ATOMS: atom_id res chain seq x y z
N GLN A 1 -10.35 -15.72 -15.58
CA GLN A 1 -11.53 -15.26 -14.80
C GLN A 1 -11.20 -14.04 -13.95
N GLN A 2 -10.19 -14.08 -13.07
CA GLN A 2 -9.78 -12.93 -12.23
C GLN A 2 -9.58 -11.63 -13.03
N ILE A 3 -8.83 -11.66 -14.15
CA ILE A 3 -8.66 -10.48 -15.02
C ILE A 3 -9.98 -9.98 -15.61
N ALA A 4 -10.89 -10.87 -15.98
CA ALA A 4 -12.20 -10.47 -16.50
C ALA A 4 -13.04 -9.77 -15.42
N PHE A 5 -12.91 -10.19 -14.16
CA PHE A 5 -13.52 -9.51 -13.01
C PHE A 5 -12.88 -8.13 -12.77
N ALA A 6 -11.54 -8.04 -12.76
CA ALA A 6 -10.82 -6.77 -12.61
C ALA A 6 -11.23 -5.73 -13.68
N LYS A 7 -11.41 -6.17 -14.93
CA LYS A 7 -11.87 -5.33 -16.05
C LYS A 7 -13.28 -4.74 -15.88
N LYS A 8 -14.06 -5.18 -14.89
CA LYS A 8 -15.33 -4.54 -14.53
C LYS A 8 -15.16 -3.26 -13.72
N PHE A 9 -13.99 -3.05 -13.11
CA PHE A 9 -13.69 -1.89 -12.27
C PHE A 9 -12.70 -0.93 -12.92
N GLY A 10 -11.75 -1.45 -13.69
CA GLY A 10 -10.75 -0.61 -14.38
C GLY A 10 -9.82 -1.42 -15.26
N ALA A 11 -8.88 -0.73 -15.90
CA ALA A 11 -7.84 -1.39 -16.69
C ALA A 11 -6.77 -1.99 -15.76
N PRO A 12 -6.50 -3.31 -15.83
CA PRO A 12 -5.39 -3.90 -15.09
C PRO A 12 -4.05 -3.32 -15.57
N VAL A 13 -3.14 -3.10 -14.64
CA VAL A 13 -1.79 -2.61 -14.90
C VAL A 13 -0.76 -3.61 -14.41
N GLU A 14 0.41 -3.61 -15.03
CA GLU A 14 1.54 -4.42 -14.55
C GLU A 14 2.13 -3.78 -13.30
N TYR A 15 2.62 -4.62 -12.38
CA TYR A 15 3.27 -4.11 -11.18
C TYR A 15 4.64 -3.51 -11.57
N PRO A 16 4.97 -2.27 -11.17
CA PRO A 16 6.10 -1.53 -11.75
C PRO A 16 7.47 -2.11 -11.41
N GLN A 17 7.56 -3.00 -10.43
CA GLN A 17 8.82 -3.44 -9.82
C GLN A 17 8.92 -4.95 -9.63
N LEU A 18 7.94 -5.71 -10.09
CA LEU A 18 7.94 -7.16 -10.05
C LEU A 18 7.34 -7.64 -11.35
N LYS A 19 7.97 -8.63 -11.97
CA LYS A 19 7.44 -9.26 -13.16
C LYS A 19 6.21 -10.10 -12.81
N GLY A 20 5.16 -9.95 -13.62
CA GLY A 20 4.00 -10.81 -13.54
C GLY A 20 4.26 -12.21 -14.07
N LEU A 21 3.23 -13.06 -14.00
CA LEU A 21 3.24 -14.40 -14.58
C LEU A 21 3.49 -14.34 -16.10
N ALA A 22 4.19 -15.33 -16.64
CA ALA A 22 4.53 -15.38 -18.07
C ALA A 22 3.28 -15.42 -18.96
N GLU A 23 2.26 -16.17 -18.53
CA GLU A 23 0.97 -16.30 -19.20
C GLU A 23 0.02 -15.11 -18.96
N CYS A 24 0.27 -14.31 -17.92
CA CYS A 24 -0.56 -13.17 -17.57
C CYS A 24 0.25 -12.11 -16.80
N PRO A 25 0.91 -11.17 -17.49
CA PRO A 25 1.83 -10.21 -16.85
C PRO A 25 1.12 -9.22 -15.90
N TYR A 26 -0.21 -9.07 -16.01
CA TYR A 26 -1.02 -8.29 -15.08
C TYR A 26 -1.24 -8.98 -13.72
N VAL A 27 -0.78 -10.22 -13.55
CA VAL A 27 -0.88 -10.97 -12.30
C VAL A 27 0.51 -11.13 -11.73
N THR A 28 0.80 -10.46 -10.61
CA THR A 28 2.04 -10.63 -9.87
C THR A 28 1.84 -11.70 -8.79
N PRO A 29 2.66 -12.77 -8.77
CA PRO A 29 2.57 -13.77 -7.72
C PRO A 29 3.11 -13.21 -6.40
N VAL A 30 2.31 -13.32 -5.33
CA VAL A 30 2.76 -13.07 -3.96
C VAL A 30 2.99 -14.44 -3.31
N VAL A 31 4.24 -14.89 -3.34
CA VAL A 31 4.65 -16.20 -2.84
C VAL A 31 5.61 -16.00 -1.67
N LYS A 32 5.42 -16.80 -0.61
CA LYS A 32 6.36 -16.89 0.51
C LYS A 32 6.71 -18.35 0.75
N LEU A 33 7.98 -18.71 0.60
CA LEU A 33 8.48 -20.06 0.85
C LEU A 33 8.82 -20.28 2.33
N GLU A 34 8.82 -21.54 2.77
CA GLU A 34 9.00 -21.92 4.19
C GLU A 34 10.28 -21.37 4.84
N HIS A 35 11.37 -21.28 4.07
CA HIS A 35 12.67 -20.83 4.56
C HIS A 35 12.80 -19.29 4.63
N GLU A 36 11.80 -18.55 4.14
CA GLU A 36 11.86 -17.09 4.02
C GLU A 36 11.39 -16.41 5.30
N ARG A 37 12.15 -15.41 5.73
CA ARG A 37 11.86 -14.70 6.99
C ARG A 37 11.04 -13.43 6.79
N ASN A 38 11.22 -12.74 5.66
CA ASN A 38 10.47 -11.53 5.34
C ASN A 38 9.23 -11.88 4.52
N ASN A 39 8.16 -11.10 4.66
CA ASN A 39 6.98 -11.18 3.81
C ASN A 39 6.88 -9.92 2.94
N PHE A 40 6.48 -10.13 1.69
CA PHE A 40 6.12 -9.03 0.80
C PHE A 40 4.91 -8.28 1.37
N GLY A 41 4.98 -6.94 1.40
CA GLY A 41 3.91 -6.10 1.93
C GLY A 41 3.71 -6.20 3.46
N GLY A 42 4.72 -6.66 4.21
CA GLY A 42 4.62 -6.84 5.67
C GLY A 42 4.59 -5.58 6.53
N ILE A 43 4.44 -4.41 5.91
CA ILE A 43 4.46 -3.10 6.54
C ILE A 43 3.16 -2.41 6.14
N TRP A 44 2.55 -1.63 7.03
CA TRP A 44 1.35 -0.86 6.69
C TRP A 44 1.60 0.10 5.51
N HIS A 45 0.79 -0.05 4.45
CA HIS A 45 0.91 0.71 3.21
C HIS A 45 -0.38 0.68 2.40
N SER A 46 -0.49 1.63 1.48
CA SER A 46 -1.30 1.49 0.27
C SER A 46 -0.36 1.23 -0.90
N ASP A 47 -0.79 0.46 -1.89
CA ASP A 47 0.08 -0.03 -2.96
C ASP A 47 0.59 1.09 -3.86
N THR A 48 1.90 1.09 -4.13
CA THR A 48 2.52 1.86 -5.21
C THR A 48 2.25 3.38 -5.18
N THR A 49 2.11 3.97 -3.98
CA THR A 49 1.94 5.44 -3.82
C THR A 49 3.13 6.26 -4.33
N TYR A 50 4.21 5.61 -4.77
CA TYR A 50 5.34 6.22 -5.45
C TYR A 50 5.16 6.37 -6.97
N LEU A 51 3.98 6.03 -7.51
CA LEU A 51 3.57 6.33 -8.89
C LEU A 51 2.80 7.65 -8.95
N GLU A 52 2.96 8.41 -10.03
CA GLU A 52 2.21 9.66 -10.24
C GLU A 52 0.69 9.42 -10.24
N ILE A 53 0.25 8.30 -10.81
CA ILE A 53 -1.15 7.85 -10.82
C ILE A 53 -1.19 6.42 -10.25
N PRO A 54 -1.33 6.26 -8.92
CA PRO A 54 -1.45 4.94 -8.31
C PRO A 54 -2.74 4.23 -8.73
N PRO A 55 -2.77 2.88 -8.75
CA PRO A 55 -3.99 2.11 -9.00
C PRO A 55 -5.10 2.48 -8.01
N MET A 56 -6.35 2.47 -8.47
CA MET A 56 -7.51 2.73 -7.61
C MET A 56 -7.80 1.62 -6.60
N GLY A 57 -7.32 0.41 -6.86
CA GLY A 57 -7.63 -0.76 -6.06
C GLY A 57 -6.77 -1.94 -6.47
N SER A 58 -6.68 -2.90 -5.56
CA SER A 58 -5.82 -4.08 -5.71
C SER A 58 -6.59 -5.33 -5.33
N MET A 59 -6.31 -6.43 -6.02
CA MET A 59 -6.99 -7.71 -5.87
C MET A 59 -6.01 -8.82 -5.54
N LEU A 60 -6.30 -9.60 -4.50
CA LEU A 60 -5.56 -10.81 -4.16
C LEU A 60 -6.49 -12.02 -4.16
N LEU A 61 -6.07 -13.06 -4.87
CA LEU A 61 -6.74 -14.34 -4.93
C LEU A 61 -5.87 -15.40 -4.24
N ALA A 62 -6.37 -15.95 -3.13
CA ALA A 62 -5.66 -17.00 -2.41
C ALA A 62 -5.63 -18.31 -3.22
N ARG A 63 -4.41 -18.77 -3.52
CA ARG A 63 -4.16 -20.07 -4.15
C ARG A 63 -3.74 -21.11 -3.13
N GLU A 64 -2.78 -20.74 -2.29
CA GLU A 64 -2.29 -21.55 -1.18
C GLU A 64 -2.24 -20.66 0.06
N VAL A 65 -2.65 -21.20 1.20
CA VAL A 65 -2.66 -20.50 2.49
C VAL A 65 -2.13 -21.45 3.56
N PRO A 66 -1.36 -20.97 4.55
CA PRO A 66 -0.93 -21.80 5.66
C PRO A 66 -2.13 -22.22 6.52
N PRO A 67 -2.02 -23.31 7.31
CA PRO A 67 -3.10 -23.76 8.19
C PRO A 67 -3.46 -22.75 9.29
N TYR A 68 -2.55 -21.82 9.60
CA TYR A 68 -2.77 -20.70 10.52
C TYR A 68 -1.80 -19.56 10.18
N GLY A 69 -2.21 -18.32 10.50
CA GLY A 69 -1.45 -17.12 10.16
C GLY A 69 -1.60 -16.72 8.69
N GLY A 70 -0.90 -15.66 8.28
CA GLY A 70 -0.99 -15.14 6.91
C GLY A 70 -2.21 -14.24 6.63
N ASP A 71 -2.96 -13.87 7.66
CA ASP A 71 -4.08 -12.93 7.55
C ASP A 71 -3.61 -11.56 7.06
N THR A 72 -4.49 -10.85 6.34
CA THR A 72 -4.24 -9.46 5.94
C THR A 72 -5.02 -8.53 6.84
N MET A 73 -4.33 -7.52 7.39
CA MET A 73 -4.96 -6.43 8.11
C MET A 73 -5.23 -5.28 7.14
N PHE A 74 -6.43 -4.70 7.22
CA PHE A 74 -6.81 -3.48 6.49
C PHE A 74 -7.16 -2.40 7.50
N ALA A 75 -7.00 -1.12 7.13
CA ALA A 75 -7.31 0.01 7.98
C ALA A 75 -8.18 1.03 7.24
N ASN A 76 -9.25 1.53 7.86
CA ASN A 76 -10.14 2.49 7.24
C ASN A 76 -9.60 3.91 7.40
N GLN A 77 -9.02 4.45 6.32
CA GLN A 77 -8.38 5.77 6.36
C GLN A 77 -9.36 6.95 6.43
N TYR A 78 -10.65 6.71 6.14
CA TYR A 78 -11.69 7.71 6.42
C TYR A 78 -11.90 7.85 7.92
N LEU A 79 -12.09 6.74 8.64
CA LEU A 79 -12.30 6.77 10.09
C LEU A 79 -11.08 7.33 10.81
N ALA A 80 -9.87 6.96 10.36
CA ALA A 80 -8.63 7.51 10.90
C ALA A 80 -8.56 9.05 10.77
N TYR A 81 -8.98 9.60 9.63
CA TYR A 81 -9.07 11.05 9.40
C TYR A 81 -10.20 11.71 10.21
N GLU A 82 -11.39 11.11 10.20
CA GLU A 82 -12.58 11.64 10.88
C GLU A 82 -12.36 11.78 12.39
N ALA A 83 -11.60 10.85 12.98
CA ALA A 83 -11.25 10.85 14.40
C ALA A 83 -10.16 11.86 14.80
N LEU A 84 -9.55 12.58 13.86
CA LEU A 84 -8.62 13.67 14.18
C LEU A 84 -9.37 14.89 14.75
N SER A 85 -8.68 15.66 15.59
CA SER A 85 -9.18 16.97 16.02
C SER A 85 -9.28 17.93 14.83
N ASP A 86 -10.20 18.88 14.90
CA ASP A 86 -10.39 19.86 13.82
C ASP A 86 -9.15 20.72 13.59
N GLY A 87 -8.41 21.05 14.65
CA GLY A 87 -7.14 21.75 14.55
C GLY A 87 -6.12 20.98 13.71
N LEU A 88 -6.00 19.66 13.93
CA LEU A 88 -5.09 18.85 13.13
C LEU A 88 -5.60 18.67 11.69
N LYS A 89 -6.91 18.50 11.49
CA LYS A 89 -7.49 18.48 10.14
C LYS A 89 -7.16 19.75 9.35
N GLN A 90 -7.18 20.91 10.00
CA GLN A 90 -6.75 22.19 9.41
C GLN A 90 -5.25 22.24 9.15
N THR A 91 -4.42 21.77 10.08
CA THR A 91 -2.96 21.69 9.90
C THR A 91 -2.57 20.83 8.70
N LEU A 92 -3.30 19.74 8.45
CA LEU A 92 -3.04 18.83 7.33
C LEU A 92 -3.53 19.35 5.99
N ASP A 93 -4.40 20.38 5.98
CA ASP A 93 -4.99 20.88 4.74
C ASP A 93 -3.91 21.47 3.83
N GLY A 94 -3.87 21.01 2.58
CA GLY A 94 -2.87 21.41 1.60
C GLY A 94 -1.47 20.79 1.78
N LEU A 95 -1.20 20.01 2.84
CA LEU A 95 0.08 19.32 2.97
C LEU A 95 0.21 18.19 1.95
N ILE A 96 1.38 18.13 1.31
CA ILE A 96 1.72 17.14 0.29
C ILE A 96 2.81 16.23 0.85
N GLY A 97 2.61 14.92 0.82
CA GLY A 97 3.62 13.92 1.12
C GLY A 97 4.39 13.51 -0.15
N VAL A 98 5.70 13.30 0.00
CA VAL A 98 6.55 12.69 -1.02
C VAL A 98 6.66 11.20 -0.72
N SER A 99 6.10 10.37 -1.58
CA SER A 99 6.19 8.91 -1.51
C SER A 99 7.37 8.41 -2.35
N SER A 100 8.15 7.48 -1.81
CA SER A 100 9.32 6.92 -2.47
C SER A 100 9.30 5.40 -2.41
N SER A 101 9.72 4.76 -3.50
CA SER A 101 9.85 3.31 -3.56
C SER A 101 11.12 2.80 -2.87
N ALA A 102 12.01 3.68 -2.39
CA ALA A 102 13.33 3.34 -1.88
C ALA A 102 13.44 3.30 -0.34
N LYS A 103 12.32 3.49 0.39
CA LYS A 103 12.34 3.44 1.85
C LYS A 103 12.86 2.09 2.35
N ALA A 104 13.84 2.12 3.26
CA ALA A 104 14.73 0.98 3.56
C ALA A 104 14.00 -0.34 3.86
N ASP A 105 12.96 -0.31 4.70
CA ASP A 105 12.23 -1.52 5.08
C ASP A 105 11.44 -2.12 3.90
N VAL A 106 10.90 -1.29 3.01
CA VAL A 106 10.24 -1.73 1.78
C VAL A 106 11.26 -2.29 0.79
N THR A 107 12.39 -1.60 0.61
CA THR A 107 13.46 -2.03 -0.29
C THR A 107 13.93 -3.44 0.08
N LYS A 108 14.11 -3.74 1.37
CA LYS A 108 14.51 -5.07 1.85
C LYS A 108 13.50 -6.16 1.48
N THR A 109 12.21 -5.94 1.73
CA THR A 109 11.16 -6.93 1.38
C THR A 109 11.07 -7.17 -0.13
N ARG A 110 11.33 -6.14 -0.94
CA ARG A 110 11.30 -6.23 -2.41
C ARG A 110 12.55 -6.87 -2.98
N GLU A 111 13.73 -6.55 -2.46
CA GLU A 111 14.99 -7.19 -2.88
C GLU A 111 14.95 -8.70 -2.68
N ASP A 112 14.36 -9.16 -1.58
CA ASP A 112 14.16 -10.59 -1.34
C ASP A 112 13.22 -11.21 -2.39
N ALA A 113 12.11 -10.54 -2.71
CA ALA A 113 11.19 -10.98 -3.77
C ALA A 113 11.85 -11.01 -5.17
N LEU A 114 12.67 -10.00 -5.51
CA LEU A 114 13.40 -9.95 -6.79
C LEU A 114 14.45 -11.06 -6.90
N LYS A 115 15.21 -11.33 -5.83
CA LYS A 115 16.19 -12.44 -5.79
C LYS A 115 15.49 -13.78 -6.04
N GLN A 116 14.32 -13.99 -5.45
CA GLN A 116 13.52 -15.20 -5.65
C GLN A 116 13.01 -15.33 -7.08
N ALA A 117 12.60 -14.22 -7.70
CA ALA A 117 12.20 -14.19 -9.11
C ALA A 117 13.37 -14.40 -10.09
N GLY A 118 14.61 -14.51 -9.60
CA GLY A 118 15.81 -14.67 -10.41
C GLY A 118 16.26 -13.38 -11.09
N GLU A 119 15.76 -12.22 -10.64
CA GLU A 119 16.01 -10.92 -11.26
C GLU A 119 17.18 -10.20 -10.57
N ARG A 120 18.15 -9.74 -11.37
CA ARG A 120 19.35 -9.01 -10.91
C ARG A 120 19.30 -7.50 -11.21
N ALA A 121 18.11 -6.96 -11.45
CA ALA A 121 17.96 -5.54 -11.81
C ALA A 121 18.04 -4.65 -10.55
N THR A 122 18.81 -3.57 -10.63
CA THR A 122 18.78 -2.50 -9.62
C THR A 122 17.45 -1.77 -9.75
N PRO A 123 16.56 -1.79 -8.73
CA PRO A 123 15.25 -1.18 -8.87
C PRO A 123 15.40 0.34 -9.04
N LYS A 124 14.77 0.88 -10.09
CA LYS A 124 14.67 2.33 -10.29
C LYS A 124 13.91 2.91 -9.11
N VAL A 125 14.48 3.93 -8.46
CA VAL A 125 13.78 4.69 -7.43
C VAL A 125 12.68 5.50 -8.11
N LEU A 126 11.45 5.28 -7.68
CA LEU A 126 10.28 6.01 -8.10
C LEU A 126 9.85 6.93 -6.96
N GLU A 127 9.49 8.16 -7.29
CA GLU A 127 8.93 9.11 -6.35
C GLU A 127 7.68 9.78 -6.94
N ALA A 128 6.71 10.04 -6.09
CA ALA A 128 5.50 10.77 -6.44
C ALA A 128 5.02 11.63 -5.27
N GLU A 129 4.30 12.69 -5.59
CA GLU A 129 3.75 13.64 -4.62
C GLU A 129 2.24 13.49 -4.52
N HIS A 130 1.73 13.34 -3.30
CA HIS A 130 0.29 13.18 -3.06
C HIS A 130 -0.15 13.98 -1.83
N PRO A 131 -1.39 14.50 -1.79
CA PRO A 131 -1.94 15.10 -0.58
C PRO A 131 -1.92 14.12 0.60
N LEU A 132 -1.51 14.58 1.79
CA LEU A 132 -1.62 13.77 3.01
C LEU A 132 -3.08 13.48 3.36
N VAL A 133 -4.00 14.35 2.92
CA VAL A 133 -5.44 14.16 3.00
C VAL A 133 -6.01 14.16 1.59
N ARG A 134 -6.48 13.00 1.15
CA ARG A 134 -7.06 12.82 -0.19
C ARG A 134 -8.57 12.87 -0.13
N THR A 135 -9.19 13.56 -1.08
CA THR A 135 -10.64 13.43 -1.35
C THR A 135 -10.87 12.26 -2.30
N HIS A 136 -11.68 11.31 -1.87
CA HIS A 136 -12.02 10.15 -2.70
C HIS A 136 -13.01 10.55 -3.80
N PRO A 137 -12.71 10.30 -5.09
CA PRO A 137 -13.44 10.93 -6.18
C PRO A 137 -14.91 10.49 -6.30
N GLU A 138 -15.24 9.25 -5.90
CA GLU A 138 -16.62 8.73 -6.00
C GLU A 138 -17.46 8.97 -4.74
N THR A 139 -16.84 9.16 -3.57
CA THR A 139 -17.57 9.26 -2.29
C THR A 139 -17.53 10.67 -1.71
N GLY A 140 -16.61 11.52 -2.17
CA GLY A 140 -16.37 12.86 -1.62
C GLY A 140 -15.75 12.86 -0.22
N ARG A 141 -15.53 11.69 0.39
CA ARG A 141 -14.96 11.58 1.75
C ARG A 141 -13.45 11.86 1.73
N LYS A 142 -12.95 12.44 2.81
CA LYS A 142 -11.53 12.69 3.04
C LYS A 142 -10.88 11.53 3.77
N ALA A 143 -9.72 11.07 3.30
CA ALA A 143 -8.94 9.97 3.88
C ALA A 143 -7.49 10.40 4.12
N LEU A 144 -6.84 9.85 5.15
CA LEU A 144 -5.38 9.93 5.28
C LEU A 144 -4.73 9.12 4.16
N TYR A 145 -3.73 9.70 3.50
CA TYR A 145 -3.04 9.09 2.35
C TYR A 145 -1.52 9.21 2.51
N THR A 146 -1.02 8.54 3.54
CA THR A 146 0.39 8.43 3.90
C THR A 146 0.64 7.04 4.50
N SER A 147 1.88 6.57 4.43
CA SER A 147 2.25 5.30 5.06
C SER A 147 3.70 5.28 5.51
N VAL A 148 3.96 4.50 6.56
CA VAL A 148 5.31 4.25 7.04
C VAL A 148 6.17 3.59 5.96
N ALA A 149 5.57 2.80 5.07
CA ALA A 149 6.26 2.12 3.98
C ALA A 149 6.76 3.06 2.88
N HIS A 150 5.97 4.05 2.47
CA HIS A 150 6.26 4.80 1.25
C HIS A 150 6.45 6.30 1.47
N THR A 151 5.77 6.93 2.42
CA THR A 151 5.89 8.38 2.62
C THR A 151 7.21 8.70 3.33
N ALA A 152 8.09 9.40 2.62
CA ALA A 152 9.44 9.72 3.07
C ALA A 152 9.47 11.06 3.83
N ARG A 153 8.79 12.07 3.31
CA ARG A 153 8.75 13.43 3.88
C ARG A 153 7.53 14.21 3.44
N ILE A 154 7.31 15.36 4.05
CA ILE A 154 6.37 16.38 3.61
C ILE A 154 7.09 17.31 2.61
N LYS A 155 6.43 17.66 1.52
CA LYS A 155 7.00 18.53 0.48
C LYS A 155 7.41 19.87 1.08
N GLY A 156 8.65 20.27 0.81
CA GLY A 156 9.23 21.51 1.33
C GLY A 156 9.75 21.43 2.77
N TRP A 157 9.66 20.26 3.41
CA TRP A 157 10.17 20.01 4.76
C TRP A 157 11.36 19.05 4.66
N THR A 158 12.29 19.14 5.61
CA THR A 158 13.30 18.11 5.80
C THR A 158 12.64 16.81 6.32
N GLU A 159 13.32 15.67 6.18
CA GLU A 159 12.84 14.42 6.77
C GLU A 159 12.69 14.54 8.30
N GLN A 160 13.64 15.22 8.95
CA GLN A 160 13.62 15.43 10.40
C GLN A 160 12.42 16.26 10.86
N GLU A 161 12.05 17.32 10.13
CA GLU A 161 10.86 18.12 10.42
C GLU A 161 9.56 17.35 10.14
N SER A 162 9.57 16.51 9.11
CA SER A 162 8.41 15.72 8.68
C SER A 162 8.09 14.59 9.66
N LEU A 163 9.12 13.95 10.21
CA LEU A 163 9.01 12.67 10.90
C LEU A 163 8.01 12.69 12.07
N PRO A 164 8.00 13.66 13.01
CA PRO A 164 7.10 13.63 14.15
C PRO A 164 5.62 13.66 13.75
N LEU A 165 5.27 14.46 12.74
CA LEU A 165 3.90 14.52 12.25
C LEU A 165 3.52 13.24 11.52
N LEU A 166 4.41 12.72 10.67
CA LEU A 166 4.17 11.48 9.94
C LEU A 166 4.02 10.27 10.87
N GLU A 167 4.87 10.14 11.90
CA GLU A 167 4.78 9.08 12.90
C GLU A 167 3.47 9.13 13.68
N PHE A 168 3.02 10.33 14.07
CA PHE A 168 1.71 10.50 14.70
C PHE A 168 0.59 10.00 13.78
N LEU A 169 0.61 10.39 12.50
CA LEU A 169 -0.40 9.97 11.54
C LEU A 169 -0.37 8.45 11.32
N TRP A 170 0.80 7.85 11.12
CA TRP A 170 0.93 6.41 10.93
C TRP A 170 0.41 5.63 12.15
N ALA A 171 0.70 6.10 13.36
CA ALA A 171 0.17 5.50 14.58
C ALA A 171 -1.36 5.63 14.68
N GLN A 172 -1.91 6.80 14.30
CA GLN A 172 -3.36 7.02 14.24
C GLN A 172 -4.04 6.08 13.23
N GLN A 173 -3.46 5.91 12.03
CA GLN A 173 -4.04 5.13 10.93
C GLN A 173 -4.25 3.66 11.27
N VAL A 174 -3.41 3.09 12.15
CA VAL A 174 -3.38 1.65 12.46
C VAL A 174 -4.00 1.32 13.82
N ARG A 175 -4.72 2.27 14.43
CA ARG A 175 -5.44 2.04 15.69
C ARG A 175 -6.47 0.92 15.53
N PRO A 176 -6.59 -0.03 16.47
CA PRO A 176 -7.42 -1.23 16.31
C PRO A 176 -8.87 -0.98 15.86
N GLU A 177 -9.50 0.09 16.36
CA GLU A 177 -10.85 0.52 16.03
C GLU A 177 -11.06 0.93 14.56
N PHE A 178 -9.99 1.19 13.82
CA PHE A 178 -10.05 1.47 12.38
C PHE A 178 -9.67 0.25 11.54
N THR A 179 -9.21 -0.82 12.17
CA THR A 179 -8.69 -1.99 11.45
C THR A 179 -9.70 -3.11 11.32
N CYS A 180 -9.56 -3.90 10.26
CA CYS A 180 -10.18 -5.22 10.17
C CYS A 180 -9.12 -6.27 9.85
N ARG A 181 -9.40 -7.51 10.26
CA ARG A 181 -8.56 -8.67 9.98
C ARG A 181 -9.28 -9.59 9.01
N PHE A 182 -8.69 -9.80 7.85
CA PHE A 182 -9.21 -10.71 6.84
C PHE A 182 -8.44 -12.03 6.90
N GLN A 183 -9.16 -13.09 7.27
CA GLN A 183 -8.60 -14.44 7.32
C GLN A 183 -8.80 -15.13 5.97
N TRP A 184 -7.69 -15.61 5.40
CA TRP A 184 -7.71 -16.21 4.08
C TRP A 184 -8.14 -17.68 4.11
N LEU A 185 -8.98 -18.07 3.16
CA LEU A 185 -9.21 -19.45 2.76
C LEU A 185 -8.80 -19.64 1.30
N VAL A 186 -8.41 -20.85 0.91
CA VAL A 186 -8.14 -21.16 -0.51
C VAL A 186 -9.35 -20.75 -1.37
N GLY A 187 -9.10 -19.98 -2.43
CA GLY A 187 -10.13 -19.45 -3.32
C GLY A 187 -10.76 -18.13 -2.88
N SER A 188 -10.43 -17.61 -1.70
CA SER A 188 -10.85 -16.27 -1.28
C SER A 188 -10.30 -15.21 -2.23
N LEU A 189 -11.14 -14.25 -2.61
CA LEU A 189 -10.74 -13.06 -3.34
C LEU A 189 -10.99 -11.84 -2.46
N ALA A 190 -9.93 -11.11 -2.10
CA ALA A 190 -10.07 -9.78 -1.54
C ALA A 190 -9.86 -8.76 -2.65
N PHE A 191 -10.72 -7.75 -2.68
CA PHE A 191 -10.57 -6.56 -3.51
C PHE A 191 -10.77 -5.34 -2.61
N TRP A 192 -9.77 -4.47 -2.55
CA TRP A 192 -9.81 -3.28 -1.71
C TRP A 192 -9.56 -2.01 -2.52
N ASP A 193 -10.04 -0.90 -1.97
CA ASP A 193 -9.84 0.43 -2.52
C ASP A 193 -8.51 0.99 -2.01
N ASN A 194 -7.55 1.16 -2.92
CA ASN A 194 -6.20 1.56 -2.58
C ASN A 194 -6.09 3.06 -2.25
N ARG A 195 -7.21 3.81 -2.34
CA ARG A 195 -7.26 5.26 -2.14
C ARG A 195 -7.69 5.63 -0.72
N CYS A 196 -8.21 4.68 0.06
CA CYS A 196 -8.76 4.91 1.39
C CYS A 196 -8.58 3.75 2.38
N VAL A 197 -7.73 2.77 2.04
CA VAL A 197 -7.37 1.63 2.89
C VAL A 197 -5.86 1.58 3.11
#